data_AF-A0A2I0K4M5-F1
#
_entry.id   AF-A0A2I0K4M5-F1
#
_cell.length_a   1.000
_cell.length_b   1.000
_cell.length_c   1.000
_cell.angle_alpha   90.00
_cell.angle_beta   90.00
_cell.angle_gamma   90.00
#
_symmetry.space_group_name_H-M   'P 1'
#
loop_
_entity.id
_entity.type
_entity.pdbx_description
1 polymer ?
#
loop_
_entity_poly.entity_id
_entity_poly.type
_entity_poly.pdbx_seq_one_letter_code
_entity_poly.pdbx_strand_id
1 'polypeptide(L)'
;MLSLRHSVLPLITRRCDSAEIFRSTRCVVLCAAKGPRPRYPRVWKSRKRIGTVSKSAKLVECVKGLSNVKEEVYGALDSFIAWELEFPVITVKKALKTLEKQNEWKRIIQVTKWMLSKGQGRTMGSYFTLLNALAEDGRLDEAEELWNKIFSDSLEATPRIFFDKMISVYHKRGMHEKMFEIFADMEELGVRPTVSTVSMMGKVFQQLGMLDKYDKLNKKYPPPKWEYRYIKGKRVRDKHNRNRE
;
A
#
# COMPACT_ATOMS: atom_id res chain seq x y z
N MET A 1 9.78 -5.09 87.69
CA MET A 1 8.87 -4.08 87.11
C MET A 1 9.71 -2.93 86.58
N LEU A 2 9.26 -2.33 85.45
CA LEU A 2 9.72 -1.08 84.82
C LEU A 2 10.90 -1.14 83.81
N SER A 3 10.50 -1.11 82.53
CA SER A 3 10.81 -0.08 81.51
C SER A 3 12.15 -0.05 80.73
N LEU A 4 11.97 -0.18 79.40
CA LEU A 4 12.44 0.67 78.28
C LEU A 4 13.81 0.44 77.59
N ARG A 5 13.66 0.21 76.28
CA ARG A 5 14.39 0.74 75.09
C ARG A 5 15.70 0.07 74.68
N HIS A 6 15.57 -0.78 73.66
CA HIS A 6 16.57 -0.89 72.60
C HIS A 6 16.07 -0.19 71.34
N SER A 7 16.87 0.74 70.83
CA SER A 7 16.80 1.26 69.48
C SER A 7 17.97 0.69 68.69
N VAL A 8 17.70 -0.13 67.68
CA VAL A 8 18.64 -0.40 66.59
C VAL A 8 17.82 -0.51 65.30
N LEU A 9 18.04 0.43 64.39
CA LEU A 9 17.61 0.34 63.00
C LEU A 9 18.37 -0.80 62.31
N PRO A 10 17.76 -1.45 61.31
CA PRO A 10 18.48 -1.51 60.04
C PRO A 10 17.61 -1.21 58.81
N LEU A 11 18.26 -0.54 57.86
CA LEU A 11 17.93 -0.50 56.45
C LEU A 11 17.80 -1.92 55.89
N ILE A 12 16.81 -2.21 55.04
CA ILE A 12 16.88 -3.21 53.94
C ILE A 12 15.74 -2.96 52.93
N THR A 13 16.19 -2.61 51.72
CA THR A 13 15.71 -2.91 50.35
C THR A 13 14.22 -2.96 49.99
N ARG A 14 13.88 -2.11 49.00
CA ARG A 14 12.73 -2.19 48.10
C ARG A 14 12.56 -3.57 47.45
N ARG A 15 11.32 -4.07 47.40
CA ARG A 15 10.87 -5.07 46.42
C ARG A 15 9.45 -4.72 45.95
N CYS A 16 9.21 -4.92 44.65
CA CYS A 16 8.07 -4.46 43.86
C CYS A 16 6.69 -4.81 44.41
N ASP A 17 5.80 -3.82 44.41
CA ASP A 17 4.35 -4.00 44.54
C ASP A 17 3.78 -4.62 43.26
N SER A 18 3.32 -5.86 43.37
CA SER A 18 2.29 -6.41 42.48
C SER A 18 0.92 -6.05 43.08
N ALA A 19 0.27 -5.04 42.53
CA ALA A 19 -1.09 -4.67 42.88
C ALA A 19 -2.07 -5.71 42.30
N GLU A 20 -2.52 -6.63 43.14
CA GLU A 20 -3.66 -7.51 42.86
C GLU A 20 -4.95 -6.67 42.83
N ILE A 21 -5.63 -6.69 41.69
CA ILE A 21 -6.98 -6.12 41.55
C ILE A 21 -7.96 -7.12 42.15
N PHE A 22 -8.37 -6.88 43.40
CA PHE A 22 -9.49 -7.59 44.02
C PHE A 22 -10.78 -7.29 43.25
N ARG A 23 -11.35 -8.32 42.61
CA ARG A 23 -12.75 -8.33 42.15
C ARG A 23 -13.66 -8.40 43.38
N SER A 24 -14.25 -7.28 43.78
CA SER A 24 -15.30 -7.26 44.80
C SER A 24 -16.66 -7.39 44.14
N THR A 25 -17.20 -8.61 44.14
CA THR A 25 -18.62 -8.91 43.92
C THR A 25 -19.40 -8.60 45.19
N ARG A 26 -19.89 -7.36 45.31
CA ARG A 26 -21.05 -7.04 46.17
C ARG A 26 -21.96 -6.05 45.47
N CYS A 27 -23.08 -6.55 44.94
CA CYS A 27 -24.24 -5.75 44.59
C CYS A 27 -24.85 -5.18 45.88
N VAL A 28 -24.36 -4.03 46.32
CA VAL A 28 -25.07 -3.18 47.26
C VAL A 28 -25.64 -2.03 46.45
N VAL A 29 -26.95 -2.04 46.24
CA VAL A 29 -27.66 -0.89 45.68
C VAL A 29 -27.74 0.16 46.79
N LEU A 30 -26.76 1.06 46.83
CA LEU A 30 -26.91 2.31 47.55
C LEU A 30 -27.93 3.16 46.79
N CYS A 31 -29.17 3.20 47.30
CA CYS A 31 -30.14 4.22 46.92
C CYS A 31 -29.61 5.59 47.39
N ALA A 32 -28.69 6.17 46.61
CA ALA A 32 -28.25 7.53 46.81
C ALA A 32 -29.47 8.45 46.71
N ALA A 33 -29.66 9.25 47.76
CA ALA A 33 -30.70 10.25 47.87
C ALA A 33 -30.88 11.01 46.56
N LYS A 34 -32.14 11.20 46.17
CA LYS A 34 -32.59 11.98 44.99
C LYS A 34 -32.05 13.42 45.08
N GLY A 35 -30.81 13.63 44.66
CA GLY A 35 -30.31 14.95 44.28
C GLY A 35 -31.07 15.45 43.05
N PRO A 36 -31.17 16.78 42.84
CA PRO A 36 -31.87 17.35 41.70
C PRO A 36 -31.35 16.74 40.40
N ARG A 37 -32.27 16.28 39.55
CA ARG A 37 -31.99 15.75 38.22
C ARG A 37 -31.06 16.73 37.49
N PRO A 38 -29.90 16.31 36.95
CA PRO A 38 -29.00 17.23 36.26
C PRO A 38 -29.78 18.06 35.23
N ARG A 39 -29.67 19.39 35.29
CA ARG A 39 -30.42 20.32 34.42
C ARG A 39 -30.02 20.25 32.94
N TYR A 40 -28.94 19.53 32.63
CA TYR A 40 -28.52 19.22 31.27
C TYR A 40 -28.70 17.71 31.03
N PRO A 41 -29.12 17.30 29.82
CA PRO A 41 -29.10 15.90 29.45
C PRO A 41 -27.72 15.31 29.74
N ARG A 42 -27.65 14.06 30.20
CA ARG A 42 -26.41 13.27 30.10
C ARG A 42 -26.13 13.08 28.61
N VAL A 43 -25.50 14.07 28.00
CA VAL A 43 -24.99 13.95 26.65
C VAL A 43 -23.85 12.96 26.76
N TRP A 44 -24.08 11.71 26.37
CA TRP A 44 -23.00 10.80 26.08
C TRP A 44 -22.14 11.52 25.04
N LYS A 45 -20.97 12.02 25.46
CA LYS A 45 -20.01 12.56 24.51
C LYS A 45 -19.60 11.38 23.65
N SER A 46 -20.25 11.25 22.49
CA SER A 46 -19.79 10.34 21.45
C SER A 46 -18.33 10.68 21.21
N ARG A 47 -17.42 9.72 21.44
CA ARG A 47 -16.01 9.91 21.08
C ARG A 47 -16.01 10.35 19.62
N LYS A 48 -15.34 11.46 19.31
CA LYS A 48 -15.18 11.92 17.93
C LYS A 48 -14.82 10.72 17.06
N ARG A 49 -15.62 10.45 16.03
CA ARG A 49 -15.39 9.33 15.11
C ARG A 49 -13.96 9.48 14.58
N ILE A 50 -13.12 8.48 14.82
CA ILE A 50 -11.74 8.48 14.30
C ILE A 50 -11.85 8.63 12.78
N GLY A 51 -11.26 9.70 12.25
CA GLY A 51 -11.33 9.99 10.82
C GLY A 51 -10.62 8.93 9.99
N THR A 52 -11.01 8.77 8.73
CA THR A 52 -10.42 7.81 7.78
C THR A 52 -8.90 7.92 7.70
N VAL A 53 -8.37 9.14 7.81
CA VAL A 53 -6.92 9.40 7.80
C VAL A 53 -6.23 8.78 9.00
N SER A 54 -6.75 9.05 10.21
CA SER A 54 -6.22 8.49 11.45
C SER A 54 -6.35 6.97 11.49
N LYS A 55 -7.46 6.41 10.98
CA LYS A 55 -7.61 4.95 10.83
C LYS A 55 -6.56 4.36 9.88
N SER A 56 -6.32 5.00 8.74
CA SER A 56 -5.31 4.52 7.78
C SER A 56 -3.89 4.59 8.34
N ALA A 57 -3.58 5.65 9.11
CA ALA A 57 -2.28 5.79 9.78
C ALA A 57 -2.08 4.69 10.84
N LYS A 58 -3.12 4.43 11.65
CA LYS A 58 -3.09 3.35 12.64
C LYS A 58 -2.92 1.98 11.98
N LEU A 59 -3.59 1.74 10.85
CA LEU A 59 -3.42 0.48 10.09
C LEU A 59 -1.97 0.33 9.60
N VAL A 60 -1.36 1.38 9.08
CA VAL A 60 0.04 1.36 8.64
C VAL A 60 0.98 1.06 9.80
N GLU A 61 0.78 1.72 10.94
CA GLU A 61 1.56 1.49 12.16
C GLU A 61 1.43 0.04 12.65
N CYS A 62 0.21 -0.50 12.70
CA CYS A 62 -0.03 -1.89 13.04
C CYS A 62 0.70 -2.84 12.08
N VAL A 63 0.53 -2.68 10.77
CA VAL A 63 1.15 -3.57 9.77
C VAL A 63 2.69 -3.50 9.83
N LYS A 64 3.27 -2.35 10.16
CA LYS A 64 4.72 -2.20 10.31
C LYS A 64 5.27 -2.90 11.54
N GLY A 65 4.53 -2.90 12.65
CA GLY A 65 4.97 -3.52 13.91
C GLY A 65 4.88 -5.04 13.94
N LEU A 66 4.24 -5.68 12.96
CA LEU A 66 4.06 -7.14 12.91
C LEU A 66 5.28 -7.84 12.32
N SER A 67 5.39 -9.15 12.47
CA SER A 67 6.37 -9.91 11.68
C SER A 67 5.92 -10.03 10.22
N ASN A 68 6.76 -10.59 9.34
CA ASN A 68 6.42 -10.86 7.95
C ASN A 68 5.63 -12.16 7.76
N VAL A 69 5.23 -12.83 8.85
CA VAL A 69 4.45 -14.07 8.82
C VAL A 69 3.02 -13.78 8.37
N LYS A 70 2.51 -14.59 7.44
CA LYS A 70 1.19 -14.39 6.82
C LYS A 70 0.07 -14.43 7.86
N GLU A 71 0.08 -15.39 8.78
CA GLU A 71 -0.98 -15.56 9.78
C GLU A 71 -1.08 -14.33 10.70
N GLU A 72 0.06 -13.79 11.15
CA GLU A 72 0.08 -12.62 12.04
C GLU A 72 -0.49 -11.38 11.37
N VAL A 73 -0.06 -11.12 10.13
CA VAL A 73 -0.53 -9.96 9.37
C VAL A 73 -2.02 -10.08 9.06
N TYR A 74 -2.47 -11.25 8.63
CA TYR A 74 -3.87 -11.48 8.28
C TYR A 74 -4.76 -11.46 9.52
N GLY A 75 -4.32 -12.07 10.63
CA GLY A 75 -5.03 -12.04 11.91
C GLY A 75 -5.15 -10.64 12.48
N ALA A 76 -4.08 -9.83 12.42
CA ALA A 76 -4.12 -8.44 12.84
C ALA A 76 -5.08 -7.62 11.96
N LEU A 77 -5.05 -7.79 10.64
CA LEU A 77 -5.95 -7.11 9.72
C LEU A 77 -7.42 -7.55 9.91
N ASP A 78 -7.67 -8.83 10.18
CA ASP A 78 -9.01 -9.34 10.49
C ASP A 78 -9.52 -8.77 11.83
N SER A 79 -8.66 -8.70 12.85
CA SER A 79 -9.00 -8.05 14.12
C SER A 79 -9.29 -6.55 13.97
N PHE A 80 -8.61 -5.89 13.03
CA PHE A 80 -8.85 -4.49 12.70
C PHE A 80 -10.23 -4.29 12.04
N ILE A 81 -10.65 -5.23 11.20
CA ILE A 81 -11.97 -5.19 10.53
C ILE A 81 -13.11 -5.60 11.45
N ALA A 82 -12.88 -6.48 12.43
CA ALA A 82 -13.95 -7.01 13.29
C ALA A 82 -14.80 -5.94 13.99
N TRP A 83 -14.27 -4.72 14.14
CA TRP A 83 -14.95 -3.57 14.77
C TRP A 83 -15.63 -2.61 13.76
N GLU A 84 -15.53 -2.86 12.46
CA GLU A 84 -16.12 -2.03 11.42
C GLU A 84 -17.40 -2.70 10.86
N LEU A 85 -18.47 -1.90 10.72
CA LEU A 85 -19.75 -2.35 10.16
C LEU A 85 -19.65 -2.70 8.66
N GLU A 86 -18.72 -2.05 7.95
CA GLU A 86 -18.45 -2.26 6.53
C GLU A 86 -16.95 -2.41 6.30
N PHE A 87 -16.56 -3.15 5.25
CA PHE A 87 -15.15 -3.31 4.93
C PHE A 87 -14.52 -1.95 4.58
N PRO A 88 -13.46 -1.51 5.28
CA PRO A 88 -12.93 -0.15 5.14
C PRO A 88 -12.02 0.00 3.91
N VAL A 89 -12.55 -0.22 2.69
CA VAL A 89 -11.80 -0.20 1.42
C VAL A 89 -11.02 1.10 1.23
N ILE A 90 -11.64 2.24 1.53
CA ILE A 90 -11.03 3.57 1.37
C ILE A 90 -9.84 3.74 2.34
N THR A 91 -10.00 3.29 3.58
CA THR A 91 -8.95 3.32 4.60
C THR A 91 -7.76 2.47 4.18
N VAL A 92 -8.00 1.25 3.70
CA VAL A 92 -6.96 0.34 3.21
C VAL A 92 -6.28 0.90 1.97
N LYS A 93 -7.02 1.41 0.98
CA LYS A 93 -6.45 2.08 -0.21
C LYS A 93 -5.56 3.27 0.17
N LYS A 94 -5.95 4.05 1.18
CA LYS A 94 -5.14 5.16 1.69
C LYS A 94 -3.87 4.66 2.38
N ALA A 95 -3.98 3.59 3.17
CA ALA A 95 -2.83 2.94 3.82
C ALA A 95 -1.84 2.35 2.79
N LEU A 96 -2.33 1.73 1.73
CA LEU A 96 -1.50 1.23 0.62
C LEU A 96 -0.72 2.37 -0.04
N LYS A 97 -1.37 3.51 -0.33
CA LYS A 97 -0.68 4.70 -0.88
C LYS A 97 0.40 5.24 0.06
N THR A 98 0.19 5.17 1.38
CA THR A 98 1.22 5.60 2.35
C THR A 98 2.38 4.61 2.44
N LEU A 99 2.10 3.30 2.36
CA LEU A 99 3.14 2.27 2.31
C LEU A 99 3.95 2.34 1.02
N GLU A 100 3.31 2.67 -0.11
CA GLU A 100 3.95 2.87 -1.42
C GLU A 100 4.95 4.03 -1.37
N LYS A 101 4.57 5.15 -0.75
CA LYS A 101 5.49 6.28 -0.51
C LYS A 101 6.69 5.93 0.37
N GLN A 102 6.57 4.87 1.18
CA GLN A 102 7.61 4.40 2.08
C GLN A 102 8.38 3.21 1.49
N ASN A 103 8.04 2.76 0.26
CA ASN A 103 8.63 1.62 -0.42
C ASN A 103 8.55 0.29 0.36
N GLU A 104 7.49 0.11 1.17
CA GLU A 104 7.27 -1.10 1.98
C GLU A 104 6.59 -2.20 1.14
N TRP A 105 7.26 -2.66 0.08
CA TRP A 105 6.67 -3.54 -0.95
C TRP A 105 6.09 -4.84 -0.39
N LYS A 106 6.81 -5.51 0.51
CA LYS A 106 6.35 -6.74 1.19
C LYS A 106 5.01 -6.54 1.90
N ARG A 107 4.84 -5.42 2.59
CA ARG A 107 3.60 -5.08 3.31
C ARG A 107 2.46 -4.78 2.33
N ILE A 108 2.76 -4.07 1.25
CA ILE A 108 1.78 -3.78 0.19
C ILE A 108 1.26 -5.09 -0.41
N ILE A 109 2.15 -6.05 -0.68
CA ILE A 109 1.76 -7.38 -1.20
C ILE A 109 0.84 -8.09 -0.21
N GLN A 110 1.21 -8.15 1.08
CA GLN A 110 0.42 -8.83 2.12
C GLN A 110 -0.97 -8.20 2.28
N VAL A 111 -1.04 -6.88 2.45
CA VAL A 111 -2.30 -6.15 2.64
C VAL A 111 -3.19 -6.26 1.40
N THR A 112 -2.61 -6.20 0.20
CA THR A 112 -3.39 -6.30 -1.05
C THR A 112 -3.91 -7.72 -1.26
N LYS A 113 -3.08 -8.76 -1.06
CA LYS A 113 -3.52 -10.16 -1.13
C LYS A 113 -4.59 -10.48 -0.09
N TRP A 114 -4.45 -9.97 1.14
CA TRP A 114 -5.48 -10.10 2.18
C TRP A 114 -6.79 -9.45 1.74
N MET A 115 -6.75 -8.19 1.27
CA MET A 115 -7.94 -7.47 0.81
C MET A 115 -8.67 -8.23 -0.31
N LEU A 116 -7.93 -8.77 -1.29
CA LEU A 116 -8.47 -9.58 -2.37
C LEU A 116 -9.05 -10.93 -1.90
N SER A 117 -8.44 -11.55 -0.88
CA SER A 117 -8.92 -12.81 -0.29
C SER A 117 -10.28 -12.68 0.39
N LYS A 118 -10.62 -11.48 0.90
CA LYS A 118 -11.94 -11.16 1.45
C LYS A 118 -12.97 -10.81 0.36
N GLY A 119 -12.60 -10.95 -0.91
CA GLY A 119 -13.44 -10.56 -2.06
C GLY A 119 -13.55 -9.05 -2.27
N GLN A 120 -12.76 -8.24 -1.55
CA GLN A 120 -12.87 -6.80 -1.55
C GLN A 120 -11.80 -6.16 -2.46
N GLY A 121 -12.12 -4.99 -3.02
CA GLY A 121 -11.14 -4.23 -3.80
C GLY A 121 -10.69 -4.90 -5.11
N ARG A 122 -11.50 -5.79 -5.71
CA ARG A 122 -11.26 -6.39 -7.04
C ARG A 122 -11.40 -5.34 -8.15
N THR A 123 -10.45 -4.42 -8.21
CA THR A 123 -10.40 -3.33 -9.19
C THR A 123 -9.05 -3.36 -9.91
N MET A 124 -9.01 -2.89 -11.16
CA MET A 124 -7.75 -2.77 -11.92
C MET A 124 -6.66 -2.00 -11.15
N GLY A 125 -7.02 -0.96 -10.40
CA GLY A 125 -6.04 -0.23 -9.59
C GLY A 125 -5.42 -1.07 -8.47
N SER A 126 -6.16 -2.01 -7.87
CA SER A 126 -5.64 -2.91 -6.84
C SER A 126 -4.75 -3.99 -7.43
N TYR A 127 -5.11 -4.54 -8.59
CA TYR A 127 -4.26 -5.45 -9.34
C TYR A 127 -2.96 -4.78 -9.80
N PHE A 128 -3.03 -3.55 -10.29
CA PHE A 128 -1.84 -2.77 -10.65
C PHE A 128 -0.94 -2.50 -9.43
N THR A 129 -1.53 -2.15 -8.29
CA THR A 129 -0.78 -1.94 -7.03
C THR A 129 -0.04 -3.22 -6.62
N LEU A 130 -0.70 -4.38 -6.71
CA LEU A 130 -0.10 -5.67 -6.41
C LEU A 130 1.02 -6.02 -7.40
N LEU A 131 0.78 -5.85 -8.70
CA LEU A 131 1.77 -6.10 -9.76
C LEU A 131 3.00 -5.22 -9.57
N ASN A 132 2.80 -3.93 -9.31
CA ASN A 132 3.87 -2.98 -9.02
C ASN A 132 4.69 -3.43 -7.82
N ALA A 133 4.04 -3.77 -6.71
CA ALA A 133 4.72 -4.19 -5.50
C ALA A 133 5.47 -5.52 -5.65
N LEU A 134 4.91 -6.50 -6.36
CA LEU A 134 5.60 -7.78 -6.66
C LEU A 134 6.86 -7.54 -7.49
N ALA A 135 6.75 -6.69 -8.51
CA ALA A 135 7.88 -6.34 -9.37
C ALA A 135 9.02 -5.64 -8.60
N GLU A 136 8.69 -4.66 -7.75
CA GLU A 136 9.67 -3.92 -6.95
C GLU A 136 10.24 -4.72 -5.77
N ASP A 137 9.50 -5.70 -5.22
CA ASP A 137 10.00 -6.65 -4.20
C ASP A 137 10.89 -7.76 -4.81
N GLY A 138 11.01 -7.82 -6.14
CA GLY A 138 11.85 -8.79 -6.83
C GLY A 138 11.15 -10.09 -7.23
N ARG A 139 9.91 -10.32 -6.79
CA ARG A 139 9.10 -11.54 -7.01
C ARG A 139 8.47 -11.57 -8.41
N LEU A 140 9.31 -11.74 -9.42
CA LEU A 140 8.89 -11.70 -10.83
C LEU A 140 7.94 -12.82 -11.20
N ASP A 141 8.19 -14.05 -10.75
CA ASP A 141 7.36 -15.21 -11.13
C ASP A 141 5.89 -14.98 -10.75
N GLU A 142 5.64 -14.49 -9.53
CA GLU A 142 4.30 -14.12 -9.09
C GLU A 142 3.71 -12.91 -9.82
N ALA A 143 4.57 -11.97 -10.28
CA ALA A 143 4.13 -10.85 -11.09
C ALA A 143 3.69 -11.32 -12.49
N GLU A 144 4.41 -12.27 -13.08
CA GLU A 144 4.07 -12.90 -14.37
C GLU A 144 2.79 -13.75 -14.25
N GLU A 145 2.65 -14.55 -13.20
CA GLU A 145 1.40 -15.28 -12.92
C GLU A 145 0.20 -14.33 -12.82
N LEU A 146 0.36 -13.21 -12.10
CA LEU A 146 -0.68 -12.21 -11.96
C LEU A 146 -0.99 -11.52 -13.30
N TRP A 147 0.04 -11.18 -14.08
CA TRP A 147 -0.10 -10.61 -15.42
C TRP A 147 -0.89 -11.54 -16.33
N ASN A 148 -0.47 -12.81 -16.42
CA ASN A 148 -1.12 -13.82 -17.26
C ASN A 148 -2.59 -14.00 -16.88
N LYS A 149 -2.91 -14.02 -15.58
CA LYS A 149 -4.29 -14.10 -15.10
C LYS A 149 -5.12 -12.88 -15.50
N ILE A 150 -4.58 -11.67 -15.36
CA ILE A 150 -5.29 -10.44 -15.75
C ILE A 150 -5.49 -10.41 -17.27
N PHE A 151 -4.45 -10.81 -18.01
CA PHE A 151 -4.45 -10.83 -19.46
C PHE A 151 -5.45 -11.86 -20.01
N SER A 152 -5.54 -13.05 -19.40
CA SER A 152 -6.52 -14.07 -19.78
C SER A 152 -7.96 -13.65 -19.45
N ASP A 153 -8.17 -13.01 -18.31
CA ASP A 153 -9.51 -12.65 -17.84
C ASP A 153 -10.05 -11.38 -18.56
N SER A 154 -9.17 -10.53 -19.10
CA SER A 154 -9.55 -9.19 -19.58
C SER A 154 -8.70 -8.69 -20.76
N LEU A 155 -8.52 -9.55 -21.76
CA LEU A 155 -7.60 -9.35 -22.89
C LEU A 155 -7.76 -7.99 -23.60
N GLU A 156 -8.98 -7.59 -23.99
CA GLU A 156 -9.23 -6.29 -24.64
C GLU A 156 -9.32 -5.11 -23.68
N ALA A 157 -9.57 -5.36 -22.39
CA ALA A 157 -9.82 -4.32 -21.40
C ALA A 157 -8.60 -4.00 -20.52
N THR A 158 -7.45 -4.63 -20.80
CA THR A 158 -6.23 -4.44 -20.01
C THR A 158 -5.70 -3.01 -20.19
N PRO A 159 -5.63 -2.20 -19.12
CA PRO A 159 -5.20 -0.82 -19.24
C PRO A 159 -3.73 -0.71 -19.66
N ARG A 160 -3.40 0.29 -20.50
CA ARG A 160 -2.04 0.59 -20.98
C ARG A 160 -0.95 0.56 -19.90
N ILE A 161 -1.27 1.03 -18.69
CA ILE A 161 -0.33 1.12 -17.57
C ILE A 161 0.27 -0.24 -17.19
N PHE A 162 -0.44 -1.35 -17.42
CA PHE A 162 0.08 -2.68 -17.10
C PHE A 162 1.16 -3.12 -18.10
N PHE A 163 0.94 -2.91 -19.41
CA PHE A 163 1.95 -3.14 -20.45
C PHE A 163 3.20 -2.31 -20.19
N ASP A 164 3.02 -1.00 -19.94
CA ASP A 164 4.15 -0.10 -19.64
C ASP A 164 4.95 -0.61 -18.41
N LYS A 165 4.27 -1.13 -17.38
CA LYS A 165 4.94 -1.69 -16.19
C LYS A 165 5.70 -2.96 -16.52
N MET A 166 5.10 -3.94 -17.21
CA MET A 166 5.76 -5.20 -17.55
C MET A 166 6.96 -4.99 -18.46
N ILE A 167 6.83 -4.13 -19.48
CA ILE A 167 7.94 -3.73 -20.36
C ILE A 167 9.07 -3.10 -19.55
N SER A 168 8.75 -2.19 -18.61
CA SER A 168 9.75 -1.57 -17.74
C SER A 168 10.49 -2.60 -16.86
N VAL A 169 9.76 -3.59 -16.34
CA VAL A 169 10.33 -4.67 -15.51
C VAL A 169 11.29 -5.54 -16.32
N TYR A 170 10.88 -5.99 -17.50
CA TYR A 170 11.73 -6.81 -18.36
C TYR A 170 12.95 -6.05 -18.89
N HIS A 171 12.77 -4.78 -19.25
CA HIS A 171 13.88 -3.90 -19.64
C HIS A 171 14.93 -3.79 -18.53
N LYS A 172 14.52 -3.54 -17.28
CA LYS A 172 15.45 -3.44 -16.13
C LYS A 172 16.19 -4.74 -15.84
N ARG A 173 15.60 -5.88 -16.18
CA ARG A 173 16.16 -7.23 -15.94
C ARG A 173 16.90 -7.81 -17.14
N GLY A 174 16.99 -7.09 -18.26
CA GLY A 174 17.62 -7.58 -19.49
C GLY A 174 16.86 -8.73 -20.18
N MET A 175 15.59 -8.94 -19.85
CA MET A 175 14.75 -10.00 -20.42
C MET A 175 14.13 -9.53 -21.74
N HIS A 176 14.96 -9.35 -22.76
CA HIS A 176 14.56 -8.71 -24.01
C HIS A 176 13.50 -9.48 -24.82
N GLU A 177 13.54 -10.81 -24.80
CA GLU A 177 12.55 -11.65 -25.51
C GLU A 177 11.14 -11.42 -24.99
N LYS A 178 10.93 -11.58 -23.67
CA LYS A 178 9.64 -11.29 -23.01
C LYS A 178 9.22 -9.82 -23.19
N MET A 179 10.18 -8.89 -23.19
CA MET A 179 9.89 -7.48 -23.47
C MET A 179 9.30 -7.27 -24.87
N PHE A 180 9.82 -7.99 -25.88
CA PHE A 180 9.33 -7.94 -27.25
C PHE A 180 7.95 -8.58 -27.41
N GLU A 181 7.69 -9.69 -26.72
CA GLU A 181 6.37 -10.34 -26.68
C GLU A 181 5.31 -9.37 -26.16
N ILE A 182 5.52 -8.78 -24.98
CA ILE A 182 4.55 -7.81 -24.41
C ILE A 182 4.37 -6.58 -25.32
N PHE A 183 5.43 -6.13 -25.98
CA PHE A 183 5.33 -5.01 -26.93
C PHE A 183 4.52 -5.40 -28.18
N ALA A 184 4.68 -6.62 -28.69
CA ALA A 184 3.89 -7.12 -29.82
C ALA A 184 2.41 -7.23 -29.43
N ASP A 185 2.10 -7.84 -28.28
CA ASP A 185 0.72 -7.94 -27.76
C ASP A 185 0.08 -6.56 -27.61
N MET A 186 0.84 -5.59 -27.10
CA MET A 186 0.41 -4.20 -26.97
C MET A 186 0.03 -3.58 -28.32
N GLU A 187 0.80 -3.87 -29.38
CA GLU A 187 0.50 -3.39 -30.74
C GLU A 187 -0.68 -4.12 -31.38
N GLU A 188 -0.78 -5.43 -31.21
CA GLU A 188 -1.87 -6.27 -31.74
C GLU A 188 -3.22 -5.87 -31.15
N LEU A 189 -3.24 -5.52 -29.86
CA LEU A 189 -4.43 -5.03 -29.16
C LEU A 189 -4.74 -3.55 -29.44
N GLY A 190 -3.97 -2.90 -30.32
CA GLY A 190 -4.17 -1.48 -30.67
C GLY A 190 -3.86 -0.52 -29.52
N VAL A 191 -3.17 -0.97 -28.47
CA VAL A 191 -2.80 -0.13 -27.32
C VAL A 191 -1.57 0.69 -27.71
N ARG A 192 -1.74 2.00 -27.84
CA ARG A 192 -0.63 2.88 -28.26
C ARG A 192 0.49 2.94 -27.20
N PRO A 193 1.76 2.64 -27.54
CA PRO A 193 2.87 2.70 -26.61
C PRO A 193 3.17 4.13 -26.15
N THR A 194 3.68 4.24 -24.92
CA THR A 194 4.17 5.51 -24.37
C THR A 194 5.55 5.86 -24.91
N VAL A 195 5.93 7.14 -24.82
CA VAL A 195 7.26 7.61 -25.27
C VAL A 195 8.39 6.87 -24.54
N SER A 196 8.22 6.60 -23.24
CA SER A 196 9.16 5.80 -22.45
C SER A 196 9.29 4.37 -22.98
N THR A 197 8.17 3.74 -23.31
CA THR A 197 8.15 2.38 -23.86
C THR A 197 8.87 2.30 -25.20
N VAL A 198 8.62 3.25 -26.11
CA VAL A 198 9.33 3.35 -27.40
C VAL A 198 10.82 3.62 -27.21
N SER A 199 11.21 4.51 -26.28
CA SER A 199 12.62 4.78 -25.95
C SER A 199 13.34 3.52 -25.43
N MET A 200 12.72 2.79 -24.50
CA MET A 200 13.27 1.53 -23.98
C MET A 200 13.44 0.48 -25.08
N MET A 201 12.43 0.28 -25.93
CA MET A 201 12.52 -0.64 -27.09
C MET A 201 13.63 -0.23 -28.06
N GLY A 202 13.75 1.07 -28.35
CA GLY A 202 14.79 1.60 -29.23
C GLY A 202 16.20 1.34 -28.70
N LYS A 203 16.43 1.56 -27.40
CA LYS A 203 17.71 1.26 -26.75
C LYS A 203 18.06 -0.22 -26.86
N VAL A 204 17.11 -1.11 -26.61
CA VAL A 204 17.34 -2.56 -26.71
C VAL A 204 17.64 -2.97 -28.15
N PHE A 205 16.92 -2.45 -29.16
CA PHE A 205 17.24 -2.76 -30.56
C PHE A 205 18.64 -2.30 -30.96
N GLN A 206 19.08 -1.13 -30.49
CA GLN A 206 20.44 -0.65 -30.72
C GLN A 206 21.48 -1.55 -30.04
N GLN A 207 21.25 -1.93 -28.79
CA GLN A 207 22.13 -2.83 -28.04
C GLN A 207 22.29 -4.20 -28.72
N LEU A 208 21.21 -4.72 -29.30
CA LEU A 208 21.21 -6.00 -30.03
C LEU A 208 21.62 -5.89 -31.51
N GLY A 209 21.97 -4.69 -32.00
CA GLY A 209 22.35 -4.47 -33.40
C GLY A 209 21.19 -4.58 -34.41
N MET A 210 19.95 -4.56 -33.95
CA MET A 210 18.74 -4.73 -34.78
C MET A 210 18.29 -3.40 -35.41
N LEU A 211 19.17 -2.79 -36.21
CA LEU A 211 18.96 -1.45 -36.77
C LEU A 211 17.69 -1.34 -37.65
N ASP A 212 17.38 -2.38 -38.43
CA ASP A 212 16.15 -2.42 -39.24
C ASP A 212 14.87 -2.27 -38.41
N LYS A 213 14.83 -2.92 -37.24
CA LYS A 213 13.68 -2.83 -36.32
C LYS A 213 13.64 -1.46 -35.64
N TYR A 214 14.79 -0.92 -35.27
CA TYR A 214 14.91 0.43 -34.72
C TYR A 214 14.38 1.51 -35.68
N ASP A 215 14.74 1.44 -36.96
CA ASP A 215 14.27 2.40 -37.98
C ASP A 215 12.76 2.28 -38.23
N LYS A 216 12.24 1.03 -38.29
CA LYS A 216 10.79 0.79 -38.37
C LYS A 216 10.06 1.36 -37.16
N LEU A 217 10.59 1.16 -35.95
CA LEU A 217 10.01 1.68 -34.70
C LEU A 217 9.95 3.21 -34.73
N ASN A 218 11.04 3.89 -35.09
CA ASN A 218 11.10 5.35 -35.18
C ASN A 218 10.18 5.92 -36.26
N LYS A 219 10.02 5.22 -37.38
CA LYS A 219 9.09 5.62 -38.45
C LYS A 219 7.64 5.51 -37.98
N LYS A 220 7.31 4.45 -37.23
CA LYS A 220 5.95 4.21 -36.71
C LYS A 220 5.60 5.13 -35.55
N TYR A 221 6.55 5.36 -34.64
CA TYR A 221 6.40 6.21 -33.46
C TYR A 221 7.46 7.32 -33.44
N PRO A 222 7.32 8.35 -34.28
CA PRO A 222 8.26 9.45 -34.30
C PRO A 222 8.21 10.19 -32.95
N PRO A 223 9.37 10.64 -32.42
CA PRO A 223 9.39 11.40 -31.19
C PRO A 223 8.55 12.68 -31.35
N PRO A 224 7.85 13.12 -30.30
CA PRO A 224 7.04 14.31 -30.37
C PRO A 224 7.93 15.50 -30.73
N LYS A 225 7.57 16.28 -31.75
CA LYS A 225 8.36 17.45 -32.16
C LYS A 225 8.31 18.59 -31.14
N TRP A 226 7.24 18.64 -30.36
CA TRP A 226 6.91 19.71 -29.43
C TRP A 226 6.39 19.12 -28.12
N GLU A 227 6.78 19.73 -27.01
CA GLU A 227 6.23 19.45 -25.69
C GLU A 227 5.56 20.72 -25.15
N TYR A 228 4.45 20.57 -24.44
CA TYR A 228 3.83 21.69 -23.74
C TYR A 228 4.30 21.67 -22.30
N ARG A 229 4.81 22.81 -21.84
CA ARG A 229 5.25 23.00 -20.46
C ARG A 229 4.43 24.11 -19.82
N TYR A 230 4.11 23.93 -18.54
CA TYR A 230 3.52 25.01 -17.74
C TYR A 230 4.64 25.74 -17.02
N ILE A 231 4.96 26.94 -17.51
CA ILE A 231 5.97 27.81 -16.88
C ILE A 231 5.20 28.98 -16.27
N LYS A 232 5.28 29.12 -14.94
CA LYS A 232 4.58 30.18 -14.18
C LYS A 232 3.07 30.22 -14.49
N GLY A 233 2.43 29.06 -14.58
CA GLY A 233 1.00 28.93 -14.88
C GLY A 233 0.59 29.14 -16.34
N LYS A 234 1.51 29.54 -17.24
CA LYS A 234 1.25 29.68 -18.68
C LYS A 234 1.70 28.44 -19.44
N ARG A 235 0.88 27.96 -20.38
CA ARG A 235 1.21 26.84 -21.28
C ARG A 235 2.11 27.34 -22.41
N VAL A 236 3.39 27.00 -22.34
CA VAL A 236 4.41 27.31 -23.35
C VAL A 236 4.64 26.07 -24.21
N ARG A 237 4.72 26.25 -25.53
CA ARG A 237 5.13 25.20 -26.46
C ARG A 237 6.63 25.26 -26.62
N ASP A 238 7.32 24.21 -26.21
CA ASP A 238 8.77 24.08 -26.29
C ASP A 238 9.13 23.01 -27.32
N LYS A 239 10.27 23.16 -27.99
CA LYS A 239 10.75 22.14 -28.93
C LYS A 239 11.26 20.97 -28.10
N HIS A 240 10.78 19.76 -28.40
CA HIS A 240 11.19 18.58 -27.65
C HIS A 240 12.71 18.37 -27.80
N ASN A 241 13.43 18.45 -26.67
CA ASN A 241 14.88 18.43 -26.67
C ASN A 241 15.39 17.04 -26.28
N ARG A 242 16.09 16.35 -27.18
CA ARG A 242 16.51 14.94 -27.05
C ARG A 242 17.59 14.68 -25.98
N ASN A 243 18.18 15.74 -25.39
CA ASN A 243 19.32 15.63 -24.46
C ASN A 243 18.91 15.68 -22.97
N ARG A 244 17.72 15.21 -22.61
CA ARG A 244 17.25 15.15 -21.21
C ARG A 244 16.78 13.75 -20.86
N GLU A 245 17.74 12.83 -20.76
CA GLU A 245 17.60 11.56 -20.02
C GLU A 245 18.82 11.42 -19.10
#